data_AF-A0A5B0S5I3-F1
#
_entry.id   AF-A0A5B0S5I3-F1
#
_cell.length_a   1.000
_cell.length_b   1.000
_cell.length_c   1.000
_cell.angle_alpha   90.00
_cell.angle_beta   90.00
_cell.angle_gamma   90.00
#
_symmetry.space_group_name_H-M   'P 1'
#
loop_
_entity.id
_entity.type
_entity.pdbx_description
1 polymer ?
#
loop_
_entity_poly.entity_id
_entity_poly.type
_entity_poly.pdbx_seq_one_letter_code
_entity_poly.pdbx_strand_id
1 'polypeptide(L)'
;MLQTPPLADLEGYYIKLITAILSVTNNFFKSASKKQDQTTTLQEWYKYHTSANTNFYSTVQSTVKNLSRGTDAVSQLTSAAQTLAKTRVLKDSPLKVMLAIDEASALLDKPDNQTDSSASPTQEVPLFRFFRRALRNIPDNSGVFTILVNTNSCVANFNPRGKDDPSSQPMGLRAEPFKVYPPIYELRTFDWMVSPKPPRTWKHLFLPERLCNYGIPFYGIYLKLALEAQVAEDPAAAVDKMATYALKKLLCYQNAGPIEITQSRALALLGPTIGVPLHGQARQNVKLTASHAAHCGYIDADRDCQYSFYPSQPIYALAANNYLQKNEDVLISCINTLTAILSQGQTGTGDVGKIASRIILLCAMNKTADDMKTAKKPADMKIAKKTMVNPVPPEHKSFPEPVPVTKFLETLIGLLADELPLGSINDDLKTKLFDKGVMFWNHFMHCSHRPTSESLLECMHRGLALQCRPNQEAFDQVLTVYLKQKSKAELDEANVTFCGIQVKNQKDDSQLKTAQQNMNPETARINMKEADNPYLALSSTGVLGFLWT
;
A
#
# COMPACT_ATOMS: atom_id res chain seq x y z
N MET A 1 25.17 -21.59 -4.78
CA MET A 1 24.24 -22.07 -3.74
C MET A 1 24.95 -23.15 -2.94
N LEU A 2 24.87 -23.11 -1.61
CA LEU A 2 25.35 -24.22 -0.77
C LEU A 2 24.39 -25.39 -0.94
N GLN A 3 24.91 -26.59 -1.20
CA GLN A 3 24.08 -27.80 -1.26
C GLN A 3 23.45 -28.06 0.11
N THR A 4 22.14 -28.29 0.13
CA THR A 4 21.37 -28.61 1.33
C THR A 4 21.86 -29.95 1.89
N PRO A 5 22.34 -30.01 3.15
CA PRO A 5 22.80 -31.27 3.73
C PRO A 5 21.62 -32.23 4.02
N PRO A 6 21.90 -33.53 4.26
CA PRO A 6 20.87 -34.53 4.59
C PRO A 6 20.03 -34.13 5.82
N LEU A 7 18.78 -34.61 5.88
CA LEU A 7 17.74 -34.25 6.86
C LEU A 7 18.21 -34.27 8.33
N ALA A 8 19.13 -35.18 8.68
CA ALA A 8 19.62 -35.39 10.04
C ALA A 8 20.57 -34.31 10.59
N ASP A 9 21.07 -33.36 9.76
CA ASP A 9 22.08 -32.35 10.16
C ASP A 9 21.64 -30.90 9.86
N LEU A 10 20.35 -30.64 9.60
CA LEU A 10 19.87 -29.30 9.20
C LEU A 10 19.92 -28.26 10.35
N GLU A 11 19.60 -28.65 11.58
CA GLU A 11 19.75 -27.77 12.74
C GLU A 11 21.22 -27.44 13.00
N GLY A 12 22.09 -28.46 12.97
CA GLY A 12 23.54 -28.30 13.10
C GLY A 12 24.13 -27.42 12.00
N TYR A 13 23.64 -27.55 10.77
CA TYR A 13 23.99 -26.68 9.65
C TYR A 13 23.64 -25.21 9.93
N TYR A 14 22.41 -24.91 10.37
CA TYR A 14 22.03 -23.54 10.67
C TYR A 14 22.79 -22.96 11.87
N ILE A 15 23.08 -23.77 12.90
CA ILE A 15 23.95 -23.35 14.02
C ILE A 15 25.33 -22.96 13.50
N LYS A 16 25.94 -23.77 12.64
CA LYS A 16 27.24 -23.48 12.02
C LYS A 16 27.18 -22.23 11.13
N LEU A 17 26.11 -22.06 10.35
CA LEU A 17 25.91 -20.89 9.50
C LEU A 17 25.85 -19.60 10.32
N ILE A 18 25.01 -19.57 11.37
CA ILE A 18 24.90 -18.41 12.25
C ILE A 18 26.25 -18.16 12.95
N THR A 19 26.89 -19.20 13.48
CA THR A 19 28.22 -19.10 14.11
C THR A 19 29.25 -18.50 13.17
N ALA A 20 29.27 -18.92 11.91
CA ALA A 20 30.18 -18.41 10.90
C ALA A 20 29.92 -16.92 10.61
N ILE A 21 28.66 -16.52 10.46
CA ILE A 21 28.28 -15.11 10.27
C ILE A 21 28.80 -14.27 11.45
N LEU A 22 28.48 -14.66 12.69
CA LEU A 22 28.91 -13.92 13.89
C LEU A 22 30.44 -13.88 14.03
N SER A 23 31.14 -14.96 13.63
CA SER A 23 32.60 -15.03 13.67
C SER A 23 33.25 -14.09 12.65
N VAL A 24 32.72 -14.02 11.42
CA VAL A 24 33.19 -13.07 10.40
C VAL A 24 32.95 -11.63 10.86
N THR A 25 31.78 -11.33 11.43
CA THR A 25 31.48 -10.03 12.01
C THR A 25 32.45 -9.67 13.15
N ASN A 26 32.71 -10.61 14.07
CA ASN A 26 33.70 -10.43 15.13
C ASN A 26 35.09 -10.09 14.59
N ASN A 27 35.55 -10.84 13.59
CA ASN A 27 36.88 -10.65 13.02
C ASN A 27 37.01 -9.28 12.35
N PHE A 28 35.98 -8.82 11.64
CA PHE A 28 35.94 -7.48 11.07
C PHE A 28 36.08 -6.38 12.14
N PHE A 29 35.26 -6.43 13.19
CA PHE A 29 35.31 -5.39 14.23
C PHE A 29 36.55 -5.48 15.13
N LYS A 30 37.21 -6.63 15.21
CA LYS A 30 38.50 -6.79 15.91
C LYS A 30 39.67 -6.24 15.10
N SER A 31 39.63 -6.34 13.76
CA SER A 31 40.68 -5.83 12.88
C SER A 31 40.57 -4.32 12.61
N ALA A 32 39.41 -3.72 12.87
CA ALA A 32 39.18 -2.28 12.73
C ALA A 32 40.17 -1.45 13.57
N SER A 33 40.65 -0.35 13.01
CA SER A 33 41.65 0.51 13.65
C SER A 33 41.12 1.13 14.94
N LYS A 34 41.89 1.04 16.03
CA LYS A 34 41.54 1.65 17.33
C LYS A 34 41.45 3.19 17.27
N LYS A 35 41.98 3.84 16.24
CA LYS A 35 41.95 5.30 16.08
C LYS A 35 40.76 5.79 15.25
N GLN A 36 40.04 4.89 14.59
CA GLN A 36 38.92 5.22 13.73
C GLN A 36 37.66 5.47 14.56
N ASP A 37 36.83 6.41 14.11
CA ASP A 37 35.54 6.68 14.74
C ASP A 37 34.52 5.57 14.44
N GLN A 38 33.55 5.42 15.34
CA GLN A 38 32.53 4.38 15.26
C GLN A 38 31.70 4.44 13.97
N THR A 39 31.34 5.66 13.53
CA THR A 39 30.49 5.87 12.36
C THR A 39 31.17 5.39 11.09
N THR A 40 32.44 5.71 10.92
CA THR A 40 33.22 5.30 9.76
C THR A 40 33.42 3.78 9.73
N THR A 41 33.74 3.14 10.87
CA THR A 41 33.84 1.68 10.95
C THR A 41 32.51 0.99 10.61
N LEU A 42 31.36 1.55 11.03
CA LEU A 42 30.05 1.01 10.66
C LEU A 42 29.73 1.20 9.17
N GLN A 43 30.14 2.31 8.55
CA GLN A 43 30.00 2.51 7.10
C GLN A 43 30.87 1.55 6.29
N GLU A 44 32.08 1.26 6.75
CA GLU A 44 32.95 0.25 6.15
C GLU A 44 32.36 -1.15 6.29
N TRP A 45 31.82 -1.49 7.46
CA TRP A 45 31.07 -2.73 7.67
C TRP A 45 29.91 -2.84 6.69
N TYR A 46 29.09 -1.79 6.57
CA TYR A 46 27.97 -1.76 5.64
C TYR A 46 28.43 -2.06 4.20
N LYS A 47 29.49 -1.38 3.73
CA LYS A 47 30.08 -1.65 2.40
C LYS A 47 30.60 -3.08 2.29
N TYR A 48 31.22 -3.60 3.34
CA TYR A 48 31.82 -4.93 3.37
C TYR A 48 30.79 -6.05 3.21
N HIS A 49 29.59 -5.95 3.78
CA HIS A 49 28.59 -7.03 3.66
C HIS A 49 27.55 -6.81 2.53
N THR A 50 27.43 -5.60 1.98
CA THR A 50 26.47 -5.28 0.90
C THR A 50 27.08 -5.26 -0.49
N SER A 51 28.40 -5.04 -0.63
CA SER A 51 29.04 -4.97 -1.93
C SER A 51 29.39 -6.35 -2.48
N ALA A 52 29.06 -6.61 -3.74
CA ALA A 52 29.41 -7.83 -4.45
C ALA A 52 30.93 -8.02 -4.63
N ASN A 53 31.73 -6.95 -4.48
CA ASN A 53 33.18 -6.96 -4.67
C ASN A 53 33.96 -7.36 -3.41
N THR A 54 33.27 -7.87 -2.39
CA THR A 54 33.87 -8.21 -1.10
C THR A 54 33.91 -9.72 -0.91
N ASN A 55 34.77 -10.18 -0.01
CA ASN A 55 34.89 -11.60 0.32
C ASN A 55 33.96 -12.02 1.48
N PHE A 56 32.95 -11.22 1.87
CA PHE A 56 32.10 -11.54 3.02
C PHE A 56 31.44 -12.92 2.87
N TYR A 57 30.71 -13.15 1.78
CA TYR A 57 30.00 -14.41 1.55
C TYR A 57 30.94 -15.62 1.40
N SER A 58 32.06 -15.46 0.71
CA SER A 58 33.05 -16.54 0.56
C SER A 58 33.75 -16.86 1.88
N THR A 59 34.00 -15.86 2.73
CA THR A 59 34.57 -16.04 4.06
C THR A 59 33.57 -16.72 5.01
N VAL A 60 32.29 -16.38 4.95
CA VAL A 60 31.25 -17.10 5.70
C VAL A 60 31.19 -18.56 5.25
N GLN A 61 31.17 -18.82 3.93
CA GLN A 61 31.14 -20.18 3.40
C GLN A 61 32.36 -21.02 3.80
N SER A 62 33.57 -20.45 3.73
CA SER A 62 34.79 -21.15 4.16
C SER A 62 34.77 -21.42 5.67
N THR A 63 34.30 -20.45 6.46
CA THR A 63 34.15 -20.61 7.92
C THR A 63 33.17 -21.74 8.25
N VAL A 64 32.02 -21.83 7.57
CA VAL A 64 31.06 -22.94 7.76
C VAL A 64 31.70 -24.30 7.50
N LYS A 65 32.52 -24.43 6.45
CA LYS A 65 33.23 -25.68 6.11
C LYS A 65 34.28 -26.06 7.16
N ASN A 66 34.92 -25.07 7.78
CA ASN A 66 35.99 -25.26 8.76
C ASN A 66 35.45 -25.57 10.17
N LEU A 67 34.16 -25.32 10.45
CA LEU A 67 33.53 -25.72 11.71
C LEU A 67 33.37 -27.25 11.72
N SER A 68 34.19 -27.93 12.54
CA SER A 68 34.34 -29.38 12.53
C SER A 68 33.05 -30.13 12.92
N ARG A 69 32.85 -31.32 12.33
CA ARG A 69 31.85 -32.30 12.79
C ARG A 69 32.39 -32.97 14.06
N GLY A 70 32.16 -32.38 15.23
CA GLY A 70 32.50 -33.02 16.51
C GLY A 70 32.72 -32.07 17.69
N THR A 71 32.96 -30.78 17.46
CA THR A 71 32.93 -29.78 18.54
C THR A 71 31.48 -29.41 18.86
N ASP A 72 31.20 -29.07 20.13
CA ASP A 72 29.88 -28.60 20.54
C ASP A 72 29.54 -27.28 19.82
N ALA A 73 28.76 -27.41 18.74
CA ALA A 73 28.39 -26.30 17.86
C ALA A 73 27.60 -25.22 18.60
N VAL A 74 26.84 -25.60 19.64
CA VAL A 74 26.08 -24.66 20.48
C VAL A 74 27.02 -23.83 21.34
N SER A 75 28.05 -24.45 21.93
CA SER A 75 29.09 -23.72 22.67
C SER A 75 29.85 -22.74 21.77
N GLN A 76 30.14 -23.12 20.52
CA GLN A 76 30.79 -22.22 19.56
C GLN A 76 29.90 -21.02 19.19
N LEU A 77 28.61 -21.26 18.93
CA LEU A 77 27.62 -20.20 18.70
C LEU A 77 27.56 -19.23 19.88
N THR A 78 27.45 -19.77 21.09
CA THR A 78 27.41 -19.01 22.35
C THR A 78 28.66 -18.14 22.50
N SER A 79 29.85 -18.72 22.28
CA SER A 79 31.13 -18.01 22.35
C SER A 79 31.23 -16.89 21.31
N ALA A 80 30.81 -17.15 20.07
CA ALA A 80 30.80 -16.15 19.01
C ALA A 80 29.86 -14.97 19.34
N ALA A 81 28.66 -15.26 19.84
CA ALA A 81 27.68 -14.25 20.25
C ALA A 81 28.17 -13.41 21.45
N GLN A 82 28.75 -14.04 22.47
CA GLN A 82 29.31 -13.32 23.63
C GLN A 82 30.55 -12.48 23.26
N THR A 83 31.34 -12.92 22.28
CA THR A 83 32.50 -12.17 21.80
C THR A 83 32.08 -10.86 21.14
N LEU A 84 30.96 -10.86 20.41
CA LEU A 84 30.41 -9.64 19.78
C LEU A 84 30.09 -8.58 20.82
N ALA A 85 29.51 -8.98 21.95
CA ALA A 85 29.17 -8.08 23.05
C ALA A 85 30.40 -7.36 23.65
N LYS A 86 31.60 -7.93 23.48
CA LYS A 86 32.87 -7.37 23.98
C LYS A 86 33.61 -6.50 22.96
N THR A 87 33.12 -6.41 21.72
CA THR A 87 33.77 -5.57 20.70
C THR A 87 33.65 -4.10 21.05
N ARG A 88 34.74 -3.32 20.88
CA ARG A 88 34.76 -1.89 21.23
C ARG A 88 33.66 -1.08 20.54
N VAL A 89 33.33 -1.43 19.30
CA VAL A 89 32.37 -0.70 18.45
C VAL A 89 30.94 -0.98 18.89
N LEU A 90 30.64 -2.19 19.39
CA LEU A 90 29.28 -2.62 19.69
C LEU A 90 28.98 -2.68 21.20
N LYS A 91 29.99 -2.63 22.08
CA LYS A 91 29.84 -2.85 23.54
C LYS A 91 28.75 -1.99 24.20
N ASP A 92 28.53 -0.77 23.74
CA ASP A 92 27.60 0.18 24.36
C ASP A 92 26.17 0.09 23.79
N SER A 93 25.96 -0.66 22.70
CA SER A 93 24.63 -0.83 22.07
C SER A 93 23.89 -2.05 22.64
N PRO A 94 22.61 -1.99 23.05
CA PRO A 94 21.86 -3.18 23.44
C PRO A 94 21.66 -4.16 22.27
N LEU A 95 21.52 -3.64 21.04
CA LEU A 95 21.47 -4.42 19.81
C LEU A 95 22.86 -4.47 19.17
N LYS A 96 23.48 -5.64 19.10
CA LYS A 96 24.82 -5.87 18.51
C LYS A 96 24.73 -6.25 17.04
N VAL A 97 23.83 -7.17 16.70
CA VAL A 97 23.68 -7.70 15.34
C VAL A 97 22.19 -7.87 15.01
N MET A 98 21.81 -7.40 13.82
CA MET A 98 20.50 -7.66 13.24
C MET A 98 20.67 -8.57 12.02
N LEU A 99 20.17 -9.81 12.11
CA LEU A 99 20.09 -10.74 10.99
C LEU A 99 18.78 -10.50 10.23
N ALA A 100 18.84 -9.80 9.11
CA ALA A 100 17.69 -9.59 8.23
C ALA A 100 17.71 -10.63 7.11
N ILE A 101 16.73 -11.53 7.09
CA ILE A 101 16.57 -12.55 6.05
C ILE A 101 15.48 -12.08 5.10
N ASP A 102 15.89 -11.69 3.89
CA ASP A 102 14.98 -11.35 2.80
C ASP A 102 14.46 -12.61 2.10
N GLU A 103 13.31 -12.50 1.44
CA GLU A 103 12.60 -13.61 0.75
C GLU A 103 12.46 -14.86 1.64
N ALA A 104 12.10 -14.64 2.91
CA ALA A 104 12.06 -15.68 3.93
C ALA A 104 11.08 -16.82 3.61
N SER A 105 10.17 -16.68 2.63
CA SER A 105 9.32 -17.79 2.15
C SER A 105 10.10 -19.01 1.73
N ALA A 106 11.36 -18.86 1.27
CA ALA A 106 12.20 -20.02 0.93
C ALA A 106 12.45 -20.93 2.14
N LEU A 107 12.32 -20.43 3.38
CA LEU A 107 12.41 -21.25 4.59
C LEU A 107 11.12 -22.05 4.85
N LEU A 108 10.02 -21.75 4.17
CA LEU A 108 8.79 -22.53 4.29
C LEU A 108 8.83 -23.81 3.45
N ASP A 109 9.81 -23.93 2.55
CA ASP A 109 10.04 -25.14 1.78
C ASP A 109 10.44 -26.30 2.69
N LYS A 110 10.14 -27.51 2.21
CA LYS A 110 10.56 -28.75 2.85
C LYS A 110 11.92 -29.16 2.30
N PRO A 111 12.73 -29.88 3.08
CA PRO A 111 13.97 -30.46 2.56
C PRO A 111 13.67 -31.37 1.36
N ASP A 112 14.49 -31.31 0.30
CA ASP A 112 14.37 -32.22 -0.83
C ASP A 112 14.63 -33.66 -0.37
N ASN A 113 13.62 -34.53 -0.50
CA ASN A 113 13.80 -35.96 -0.31
C ASN A 113 14.60 -36.54 -1.49
N GLN A 114 15.89 -36.78 -1.29
CA GLN A 114 16.54 -37.84 -2.03
C GLN A 114 16.03 -39.17 -1.48
N THR A 115 15.07 -39.76 -2.22
CA THR A 115 14.69 -41.18 -2.26
C THR A 115 14.46 -41.88 -0.92
N ASP A 116 13.20 -42.18 -0.61
CA ASP A 116 12.77 -43.56 -0.37
C ASP A 116 11.24 -43.65 -0.33
N SER A 117 10.69 -44.33 -1.34
CA SER A 117 9.26 -44.54 -1.62
C SER A 117 8.55 -45.46 -0.62
N SER A 118 9.11 -45.68 0.58
CA SER A 118 8.65 -46.72 1.51
C SER A 118 8.44 -46.26 2.96
N ALA A 119 8.66 -44.98 3.28
CA ALA A 119 8.34 -44.45 4.61
C ALA A 119 6.92 -43.86 4.63
N SER A 120 6.10 -44.32 5.57
CA SER A 120 4.82 -43.68 5.95
C SER A 120 4.98 -42.15 6.07
N PRO A 121 3.94 -41.35 5.77
CA PRO A 121 4.05 -39.89 5.72
C PRO A 121 4.29 -39.32 7.12
N THR A 122 5.52 -39.36 7.60
CA THR A 122 5.94 -38.56 8.74
C THR A 122 5.86 -37.11 8.30
N GLN A 123 5.10 -36.31 9.04
CA GLN A 123 4.84 -34.91 8.79
C GLN A 123 6.17 -34.12 8.68
N GLU A 124 6.70 -33.99 7.46
CA GLU A 124 8.00 -33.37 7.21
C GLU A 124 8.03 -31.92 7.67
N VAL A 125 9.09 -31.60 8.40
CA VAL A 125 9.29 -30.32 9.08
C VAL A 125 9.87 -29.28 8.10
N PRO A 126 9.28 -28.07 7.97
CA PRO A 126 9.83 -27.00 7.13
C PRO A 126 11.22 -26.53 7.58
N LEU A 127 12.04 -26.04 6.64
CA LEU A 127 13.39 -25.50 6.90
C LEU A 127 13.40 -24.41 8.00
N PHE A 128 12.34 -23.59 8.03
CA PHE A 128 12.11 -22.55 9.02
C PHE A 128 12.17 -23.08 10.46
N ARG A 129 11.68 -24.29 10.72
CA ARG A 129 11.70 -24.85 12.08
C ARG A 129 13.13 -25.16 12.52
N PHE A 130 13.96 -25.70 11.63
CA PHE A 130 15.38 -25.95 11.91
C PHE A 130 16.13 -24.64 12.12
N PHE A 131 15.89 -23.63 11.28
CA PHE A 131 16.47 -22.30 11.44
C PHE A 131 16.06 -21.66 12.78
N ARG A 132 14.76 -21.72 13.13
CA ARG A 132 14.24 -21.20 14.40
C ARG A 132 14.84 -21.93 15.60
N ARG A 133 15.04 -23.25 15.54
CA ARG A 133 15.72 -24.01 16.59
C ARG A 133 17.18 -23.60 16.75
N ALA A 134 17.90 -23.41 15.65
CA ALA A 134 19.27 -22.90 15.68
C ALA A 134 19.35 -21.52 16.36
N LEU A 135 18.42 -20.60 16.07
CA LEU A 135 18.33 -19.29 16.73
C LEU A 135 18.09 -19.39 18.25
N ARG A 136 17.37 -20.42 18.73
CA ARG A 136 17.14 -20.62 20.19
C ARG A 136 18.41 -20.89 20.97
N ASN A 137 19.48 -21.32 20.30
CA ASN A 137 20.77 -21.57 20.93
C ASN A 137 21.59 -20.29 21.11
N ILE A 138 21.07 -19.13 20.67
CA ILE A 138 21.69 -17.83 20.91
C ILE A 138 21.31 -17.34 22.32
N PRO A 139 22.28 -16.90 23.15
CA PRO A 139 21.97 -16.38 24.49
C PRO A 139 21.13 -15.09 24.44
N ASP A 140 20.13 -14.95 25.32
CA ASP A 140 19.19 -13.81 25.36
C ASP A 140 19.89 -12.44 25.46
N ASN A 141 20.97 -12.35 26.24
CA ASN A 141 21.72 -11.11 26.48
C ASN A 141 22.85 -10.85 25.47
N SER A 142 22.86 -11.56 24.34
CA SER A 142 23.87 -11.38 23.29
C SER A 142 23.61 -10.16 22.40
N GLY A 143 22.40 -9.59 22.45
CA GLY A 143 21.99 -8.49 21.58
C GLY A 143 21.92 -8.88 20.10
N VAL A 144 21.68 -10.15 19.79
CA VAL A 144 21.41 -10.62 18.42
C VAL A 144 19.90 -10.67 18.20
N PHE A 145 19.42 -10.01 17.16
CA PHE A 145 18.01 -10.00 16.78
C PHE A 145 17.87 -10.48 15.33
N THR A 146 16.81 -11.24 15.03
CA THR A 146 16.56 -11.76 13.67
C THR A 146 15.21 -11.30 13.17
N ILE A 147 15.20 -10.77 11.95
CA ILE A 147 14.01 -10.33 11.24
C ILE A 147 13.87 -11.17 9.98
N LEU A 148 12.68 -11.74 9.79
CA LEU A 148 12.30 -12.43 8.56
C LEU A 148 11.42 -11.48 7.75
N VAL A 149 11.85 -11.17 6.54
CA VAL A 149 11.13 -10.30 5.61
C VAL A 149 10.68 -11.16 4.44
N ASN A 150 9.42 -11.01 4.05
CA ASN A 150 8.95 -11.61 2.82
C ASN A 150 7.91 -10.75 2.13
N THR A 151 7.89 -10.84 0.80
CA THR A 151 6.92 -10.10 -0.02
C THR A 151 5.57 -10.81 -0.12
N ASN A 152 5.54 -12.16 -0.09
CA ASN A 152 4.35 -12.94 -0.44
C ASN A 152 3.93 -14.00 0.62
N SER A 153 4.30 -13.83 1.89
CA SER A 153 3.96 -14.78 2.96
C SER A 153 2.96 -14.23 3.97
N CYS A 154 2.16 -15.12 4.54
CA CYS A 154 1.37 -14.82 5.73
C CYS A 154 2.29 -14.70 6.95
N VAL A 155 2.04 -13.71 7.81
CA VAL A 155 2.75 -13.55 9.09
C VAL A 155 2.64 -14.83 9.93
N ALA A 156 1.47 -15.47 9.93
CA ALA A 156 1.21 -16.72 10.62
C ALA A 156 2.12 -17.89 10.18
N ASN A 157 2.73 -17.84 8.99
CA ASN A 157 3.68 -18.87 8.54
C ASN A 157 4.97 -18.87 9.38
N PHE A 158 5.37 -17.70 9.90
CA PHE A 158 6.58 -17.53 10.70
C PHE A 158 6.29 -17.25 12.18
N ASN A 159 5.11 -16.69 12.49
CA ASN A 159 4.70 -16.32 13.83
C ASN A 159 3.25 -16.80 14.08
N PRO A 160 3.01 -18.13 14.17
CA PRO A 160 1.68 -18.69 14.41
C PRO A 160 1.19 -18.41 15.84
N ARG A 161 -0.11 -18.63 16.08
CA ARG A 161 -0.67 -18.65 17.44
C ARG A 161 0.02 -19.74 18.27
N GLY A 162 0.20 -19.50 19.57
CA GLY A 162 0.88 -20.46 20.45
C GLY A 162 0.29 -21.87 20.40
N LYS A 163 -1.05 -21.98 20.33
CA LYS A 163 -1.80 -23.25 20.19
C LYS A 163 -1.60 -23.95 18.85
N ASP A 164 -1.33 -23.20 17.79
CA ASP A 164 -1.15 -23.71 16.43
C ASP A 164 0.33 -23.94 16.09
N ASP A 165 1.26 -23.52 16.96
CA ASP A 165 2.70 -23.69 16.74
C ASP A 165 3.09 -25.16 16.95
N PRO A 166 3.48 -25.91 15.91
CA PRO A 166 3.87 -27.30 16.07
C PRO A 166 5.14 -27.47 16.92
N SER A 167 5.87 -26.38 17.19
CA SER A 167 7.04 -26.36 18.07
C SER A 167 6.73 -26.08 19.54
N SER A 168 5.49 -25.70 19.88
CA SER A 168 5.03 -25.49 21.25
C SER A 168 4.43 -26.73 21.88
N GLN A 169 4.23 -27.82 21.12
CA GLN A 169 3.68 -29.07 21.66
C GLN A 169 4.49 -29.52 22.89
N PRO A 170 3.85 -29.59 24.07
CA PRO A 170 4.53 -29.88 25.31
C PRO A 170 4.79 -31.39 25.41
N MET A 171 5.89 -31.86 24.82
CA MET A 171 6.43 -33.16 25.23
C MET A 171 7.27 -32.97 26.49
N GLY A 172 6.66 -33.25 27.64
CA GLY A 172 7.32 -33.39 28.95
C GLY A 172 7.00 -32.28 29.96
N LEU A 173 7.25 -32.60 31.24
CA LEU A 173 7.04 -31.79 32.47
C LEU A 173 7.79 -30.43 32.53
N ARG A 174 8.30 -29.91 31.40
CA ARG A 174 9.11 -28.68 31.30
C ARG A 174 8.66 -27.68 30.22
N ALA A 175 7.53 -27.89 29.57
CA ALA A 175 7.12 -27.02 28.46
C ALA A 175 6.25 -25.86 28.94
N GLU A 176 6.87 -24.84 29.55
CA GLU A 176 6.29 -23.50 29.54
C GLU A 176 6.12 -23.06 28.07
N PRO A 177 4.94 -22.60 27.64
CA PRO A 177 4.74 -22.12 26.27
C PRO A 177 5.70 -20.96 25.97
N PHE A 178 6.53 -21.11 24.95
CA PHE A 178 7.57 -20.13 24.63
C PHE A 178 6.97 -18.79 24.22
N LYS A 179 7.45 -17.71 24.85
CA LYS A 179 7.04 -16.34 24.54
C LYS A 179 7.67 -15.88 23.22
N VAL A 180 6.95 -16.03 22.11
CA VAL A 180 7.34 -15.41 20.84
C VAL A 180 7.08 -13.91 20.91
N TYR A 181 8.00 -13.10 20.40
CA TYR A 181 7.78 -11.66 20.28
C TYR A 181 6.45 -11.37 19.56
N PRO A 182 5.69 -10.34 19.99
CA PRO A 182 4.53 -9.91 19.26
C PRO A 182 4.95 -9.55 17.81
N PRO A 183 4.09 -9.83 16.81
CA PRO A 183 4.37 -9.45 15.43
C PRO A 183 4.71 -7.96 15.33
N ILE A 184 5.71 -7.63 14.51
CA ILE A 184 6.05 -6.25 14.20
C ILE A 184 5.32 -5.89 12.91
N TYR A 185 4.43 -4.90 12.98
CA TYR A 185 3.83 -4.25 11.82
C TYR A 185 4.08 -2.75 11.97
N GLU A 186 4.71 -2.14 10.97
CA GLU A 186 5.14 -0.74 11.04
C GLU A 186 5.02 -0.09 9.66
N LEU A 187 4.45 1.12 9.62
CA LEU A 187 4.23 1.90 8.39
C LEU A 187 5.02 3.21 8.40
N ARG A 188 6.00 3.39 9.30
CA ARG A 188 6.83 4.61 9.41
C ARG A 188 7.53 5.07 8.13
N THR A 189 7.71 4.18 7.14
CA THR A 189 8.32 4.54 5.85
C THR A 189 7.30 5.00 4.81
N PHE A 190 6.01 4.93 5.12
CA PHE A 190 4.94 5.40 4.24
C PHE A 190 5.03 6.92 4.10
N ASP A 191 4.90 7.41 2.87
CA ASP A 191 5.08 8.81 2.49
C ASP A 191 6.49 9.38 2.79
N TRP A 192 7.49 8.55 3.12
CA TRP A 192 8.86 9.00 3.41
C TRP A 192 9.52 9.78 2.26
N MET A 193 9.12 9.48 1.03
CA MET A 193 9.64 10.16 -0.17
C MET A 193 8.93 11.49 -0.47
N VAL A 194 7.84 11.82 0.24
CA VAL A 194 7.08 13.05 0.02
C VAL A 194 7.89 14.25 0.47
N SER A 195 8.01 15.25 -0.40
CA SER A 195 8.69 16.50 -0.07
C SER A 195 7.94 17.19 1.07
N PRO A 196 8.64 17.67 2.13
CA PRO A 196 8.02 18.47 3.18
C PRO A 196 7.53 19.83 2.66
N LYS A 197 7.99 20.24 1.46
CA LYS A 197 7.51 21.43 0.77
C LYS A 197 6.38 21.03 -0.19
N PRO A 198 5.12 21.41 0.06
CA PRO A 198 4.01 21.11 -0.85
C PRO A 198 4.19 21.81 -2.21
N PRO A 199 3.53 21.32 -3.27
CA PRO A 199 3.56 21.99 -4.57
C PRO A 199 2.99 23.40 -4.45
N ARG A 200 3.67 24.38 -5.06
CA ARG A 200 3.25 25.79 -5.02
C ARG A 200 2.56 26.27 -6.28
N THR A 201 2.57 25.49 -7.36
CA THR A 201 2.01 25.91 -8.65
C THR A 201 1.19 24.80 -9.28
N TRP A 202 0.26 25.17 -10.17
CA TRP A 202 -0.50 24.21 -10.98
C TRP A 202 0.40 23.26 -11.76
N LYS A 203 1.51 23.76 -12.33
CA LYS A 203 2.45 22.91 -13.07
C LYS A 203 3.05 21.83 -12.17
N HIS A 204 3.46 22.19 -10.94
CA HIS A 204 4.04 21.22 -10.00
C HIS A 204 3.00 20.26 -9.43
N LEU A 205 1.74 20.68 -9.28
CA LEU A 205 0.67 19.89 -8.68
C LEU A 205 0.38 18.58 -9.43
N PHE A 206 0.56 18.55 -10.75
CA PHE A 206 0.26 17.38 -11.60
C PHE A 206 1.49 16.65 -12.11
N LEU A 207 2.68 17.01 -11.61
CA LEU A 207 3.89 16.27 -11.93
C LEU A 207 3.76 14.81 -11.44
N PRO A 208 3.89 13.81 -12.32
CA PRO A 208 3.82 12.40 -11.93
C PRO A 208 4.85 12.02 -10.86
N GLU A 209 6.01 12.68 -10.86
CA GLU A 209 7.12 12.43 -9.94
C GLU A 209 6.70 12.56 -8.48
N ARG A 210 5.99 13.64 -8.15
CA ARG A 210 5.53 13.83 -6.78
C ARG A 210 4.41 12.86 -6.39
N LEU A 211 3.59 12.41 -7.33
CA LEU A 211 2.53 11.42 -7.05
C LEU A 211 3.13 10.04 -6.77
N CYS A 212 4.25 9.72 -7.43
CA CYS A 212 5.00 8.47 -7.18
C CYS A 212 5.71 8.46 -5.82
N ASN A 213 5.93 9.62 -5.22
CA ASN A 213 6.53 9.73 -3.89
C ASN A 213 5.53 9.47 -2.74
N TYR A 214 4.22 9.49 -3.02
CA TYR A 214 3.22 9.12 -2.02
C TYR A 214 3.10 7.58 -1.90
N GLY A 215 2.92 7.13 -0.67
CA GLY A 215 2.79 5.75 -0.27
C GLY A 215 4.13 5.09 0.03
N ILE A 216 4.27 3.81 -0.35
CA ILE A 216 5.53 3.10 -0.09
C ILE A 216 6.69 3.72 -0.91
N PRO A 217 7.91 3.80 -0.38
CA PRO A 217 9.04 4.46 -1.05
C PRO A 217 9.44 3.87 -2.41
N PHE A 218 9.06 2.61 -2.67
CA PHE A 218 9.45 1.85 -3.85
C PHE A 218 9.22 2.61 -5.17
N TYR A 219 8.04 3.21 -5.37
CA TYR A 219 7.70 3.85 -6.64
C TYR A 219 8.50 5.15 -6.89
N GLY A 220 8.66 5.98 -5.86
CA GLY A 220 9.48 7.19 -5.95
C GLY A 220 10.96 6.87 -6.21
N ILE A 221 11.50 5.86 -5.52
CA ILE A 221 12.89 5.40 -5.73
C ILE A 221 13.05 4.82 -7.13
N TYR A 222 12.13 3.96 -7.57
CA TYR A 222 12.17 3.35 -8.89
C TYR A 222 12.16 4.41 -9.99
N LEU A 223 11.26 5.39 -9.89
CA LEU A 223 11.17 6.47 -10.87
C LEU A 223 12.48 7.25 -10.96
N LYS A 224 13.04 7.64 -9.80
CA LYS A 224 14.33 8.35 -9.74
C LYS A 224 15.44 7.56 -10.43
N LEU A 225 15.60 6.29 -10.07
CA LEU A 225 16.64 5.42 -10.64
C LEU A 225 16.42 5.15 -12.13
N ALA A 226 15.18 4.97 -12.57
CA ALA A 226 14.86 4.73 -13.97
C ALA A 226 15.20 5.93 -14.86
N LEU A 227 15.00 7.15 -14.36
CA LEU A 227 15.37 8.38 -15.05
C LEU A 227 16.90 8.60 -15.03
N GLU A 228 17.55 8.42 -13.88
CA GLU A 228 19.01 8.56 -13.73
C GLU A 228 19.77 7.56 -14.62
N ALA A 229 19.30 6.32 -14.70
CA ALA A 229 19.88 5.28 -15.54
C ALA A 229 19.42 5.33 -17.01
N GLN A 230 18.59 6.31 -17.39
CA GLN A 230 18.02 6.46 -18.75
C GLN A 230 17.28 5.20 -19.25
N VAL A 231 16.70 4.41 -18.32
CA VAL A 231 15.90 3.20 -18.61
C VAL A 231 14.46 3.56 -19.00
N ALA A 232 14.01 4.75 -18.62
CA ALA A 232 12.75 5.35 -19.08
C ALA A 232 13.06 6.67 -19.79
N GLU A 233 12.44 6.87 -20.96
CA GLU A 233 12.59 8.08 -21.78
C GLU A 233 12.02 9.32 -21.07
N ASP A 234 10.91 9.14 -20.36
CA ASP A 234 10.23 10.18 -19.61
C ASP A 234 9.49 9.61 -18.37
N PRO A 235 9.02 10.48 -17.46
CA PRO A 235 8.26 10.06 -16.29
C PRO A 235 6.98 9.28 -16.62
N ALA A 236 6.31 9.56 -17.74
CA ALA A 236 5.06 8.90 -18.11
C ALA A 236 5.29 7.43 -18.51
N ALA A 237 6.36 7.14 -19.26
CA ALA A 237 6.77 5.78 -19.60
C ALA A 237 7.13 4.96 -18.35
N ALA A 238 7.81 5.58 -17.38
CA ALA A 238 8.08 4.94 -16.09
C ALA A 238 6.80 4.67 -15.29
N VAL A 239 5.86 5.62 -15.26
CA VAL A 239 4.56 5.46 -14.59
C VAL A 239 3.73 4.33 -15.20
N ASP A 240 3.72 4.17 -16.52
CA ASP A 240 3.00 3.07 -17.15
C ASP A 240 3.55 1.69 -16.74
N LYS A 241 4.88 1.55 -16.72
CA LYS A 241 5.56 0.34 -16.23
C LYS A 241 5.24 0.08 -14.75
N MET A 242 5.31 1.12 -13.92
CA MET A 242 4.97 1.03 -12.49
C MET A 242 3.52 0.63 -12.26
N ALA A 243 2.57 1.23 -12.97
CA ALA A 243 1.15 0.91 -12.87
C ALA A 243 0.87 -0.54 -13.32
N THR A 244 1.58 -1.02 -14.35
CA THR A 244 1.51 -2.42 -14.78
C THR A 244 2.03 -3.37 -13.71
N TYR A 245 3.17 -3.06 -13.09
CA TYR A 245 3.71 -3.82 -11.97
C TYR A 245 2.78 -3.80 -10.75
N ALA A 246 2.24 -2.63 -10.42
CA ALA A 246 1.29 -2.43 -9.35
C ALA A 246 0.01 -3.27 -9.53
N LEU A 247 -0.53 -3.33 -10.75
CA LEU A 247 -1.67 -4.19 -11.07
C LEU A 247 -1.33 -5.68 -10.86
N LYS A 248 -0.17 -6.14 -11.32
CA LYS A 248 0.29 -7.53 -11.10
C LYS A 248 0.36 -7.87 -9.61
N LYS A 249 0.82 -6.91 -8.78
CA LYS A 249 0.85 -7.05 -7.32
C LYS A 249 -0.55 -7.09 -6.71
N LEU A 250 -1.46 -6.21 -7.12
CA LEU A 250 -2.86 -6.23 -6.64
C LEU A 250 -3.57 -7.53 -7.01
N LEU A 251 -3.31 -8.10 -8.20
CA LEU A 251 -3.99 -9.30 -8.66
C LEU A 251 -3.29 -10.62 -8.29
N CYS A 252 -2.09 -10.54 -7.71
CA CYS A 252 -1.21 -11.69 -7.47
C CYS A 252 -1.10 -12.58 -8.72
N TYR A 253 -0.81 -11.99 -9.86
CA TYR A 253 -0.92 -12.67 -11.15
C TYR A 253 0.42 -12.74 -11.88
N GLN A 254 0.84 -13.97 -12.25
CA GLN A 254 2.15 -14.26 -12.85
C GLN A 254 2.06 -14.91 -14.25
N ASN A 255 0.91 -15.43 -14.67
CA ASN A 255 0.80 -16.26 -15.89
C ASN A 255 0.22 -15.51 -17.11
N ALA A 256 0.14 -16.18 -18.26
CA ALA A 256 -0.61 -15.74 -19.43
C ALA A 256 -1.90 -16.58 -19.52
N GLY A 257 -3.07 -15.95 -19.39
CA GLY A 257 -4.35 -16.63 -19.17
C GLY A 257 -5.43 -15.66 -18.68
N PRO A 258 -6.71 -16.04 -18.72
CA PRO A 258 -7.80 -15.19 -18.23
C PRO A 258 -7.68 -15.00 -16.72
N ILE A 259 -7.83 -13.76 -16.26
CA ILE A 259 -7.77 -13.43 -14.84
C ILE A 259 -9.15 -13.68 -14.22
N GLU A 260 -9.29 -14.78 -13.49
CA GLU A 260 -10.49 -15.02 -12.69
C GLU A 260 -10.59 -14.02 -11.54
N ILE A 261 -11.74 -13.36 -11.39
CA ILE A 261 -11.98 -12.37 -10.33
C ILE A 261 -12.45 -13.08 -9.06
N THR A 262 -11.49 -13.47 -8.21
CA THR A 262 -11.77 -14.00 -6.87
C THR A 262 -12.16 -12.88 -5.89
N GLN A 263 -12.74 -13.23 -4.73
CA GLN A 263 -13.04 -12.28 -3.64
C GLN A 263 -11.85 -11.37 -3.28
N SER A 264 -10.66 -11.95 -3.14
CA SER A 264 -9.45 -11.18 -2.78
C SER A 264 -9.04 -10.22 -3.91
N ARG A 265 -9.16 -10.63 -5.18
CA ARG A 265 -8.85 -9.78 -6.33
C ARG A 265 -9.85 -8.64 -6.49
N ALA A 266 -11.15 -8.90 -6.27
CA ALA A 266 -12.17 -7.86 -6.27
C ALA A 266 -11.90 -6.80 -5.19
N LEU A 267 -11.62 -7.24 -3.96
CA LEU A 267 -11.25 -6.34 -2.87
C LEU A 267 -9.92 -5.61 -3.13
N ALA A 268 -8.97 -6.22 -3.82
CA ALA A 268 -7.70 -5.59 -4.17
C ALA A 268 -7.83 -4.54 -5.29
N LEU A 269 -8.85 -4.63 -6.14
CA LEU A 269 -9.16 -3.61 -7.13
C LEU A 269 -9.98 -2.46 -6.54
N LEU A 270 -10.95 -2.78 -5.65
CA LEU A 270 -11.80 -1.77 -5.02
C LEU A 270 -11.16 -1.09 -3.81
N GLY A 271 -10.27 -1.78 -3.09
CA GLY A 271 -9.63 -1.29 -1.88
C GLY A 271 -8.83 0.00 -2.09
N PRO A 272 -7.84 0.04 -2.99
CA PRO A 272 -7.05 1.23 -3.28
C PRO A 272 -7.84 2.39 -3.92
N THR A 273 -9.05 2.14 -4.41
CA THR A 273 -9.82 3.09 -5.23
C THR A 273 -10.95 3.72 -4.43
N ILE A 274 -11.86 2.93 -3.87
CA ILE A 274 -13.00 3.44 -3.09
C ILE A 274 -12.79 3.31 -1.58
N GLY A 275 -11.71 2.67 -1.10
CA GLY A 275 -11.45 2.52 0.33
C GLY A 275 -12.46 1.60 1.02
N VAL A 276 -12.57 0.35 0.54
CA VAL A 276 -13.46 -0.67 1.12
C VAL A 276 -13.00 -1.02 2.55
N PRO A 277 -13.87 -0.92 3.58
CA PRO A 277 -13.55 -1.41 4.91
C PRO A 277 -13.38 -2.94 4.88
N LEU A 278 -12.26 -3.45 5.38
CA LEU A 278 -11.96 -4.89 5.40
C LEU A 278 -12.19 -5.53 6.78
N HIS A 279 -12.88 -4.81 7.68
CA HIS A 279 -13.14 -5.28 9.04
C HIS A 279 -14.05 -6.53 9.05
N GLY A 280 -13.79 -7.46 9.97
CA GLY A 280 -14.58 -8.69 10.12
C GLY A 280 -14.27 -9.82 9.12
N GLN A 281 -13.42 -9.59 8.12
CA GLN A 281 -13.07 -10.59 7.11
C GLN A 281 -11.70 -11.22 7.41
N ALA A 282 -11.57 -11.94 8.53
CA ALA A 282 -10.29 -12.45 9.04
C ALA A 282 -9.46 -13.20 7.98
N ARG A 283 -10.08 -14.13 7.23
CA ARG A 283 -9.41 -14.88 6.16
C ARG A 283 -8.95 -13.98 5.01
N GLN A 284 -9.75 -12.98 4.63
CA GLN A 284 -9.37 -12.05 3.57
C GLN A 284 -8.26 -11.11 4.02
N ASN A 285 -8.26 -10.62 5.26
CA ASN A 285 -7.23 -9.72 5.76
C ASN A 285 -5.82 -10.32 5.66
N VAL A 286 -5.69 -11.60 6.04
CA VAL A 286 -4.42 -12.34 5.92
C VAL A 286 -4.02 -12.47 4.45
N LYS A 287 -4.94 -12.92 3.59
CA LYS A 287 -4.66 -13.15 2.17
C LYS A 287 -4.35 -11.87 1.40
N LEU A 288 -5.08 -10.79 1.67
CA LEU A 288 -4.88 -9.49 1.02
C LEU A 288 -3.51 -8.90 1.38
N THR A 289 -3.09 -9.05 2.64
CA THR A 289 -1.76 -8.62 3.08
C THR A 289 -0.66 -9.48 2.44
N ALA A 290 -0.85 -10.79 2.44
CA ALA A 290 0.17 -11.74 1.97
C ALA A 290 0.33 -11.75 0.43
N SER A 291 -0.66 -11.31 -0.35
CA SER A 291 -0.60 -11.53 -1.81
C SER A 291 -1.18 -10.39 -2.65
N HIS A 292 -1.90 -9.43 -2.07
CA HIS A 292 -2.63 -8.43 -2.83
C HIS A 292 -2.31 -6.98 -2.42
N ALA A 293 -1.11 -6.75 -1.86
CA ALA A 293 -0.58 -5.44 -1.48
C ALA A 293 -1.44 -4.63 -0.47
N ALA A 294 -2.35 -5.29 0.26
CA ALA A 294 -2.94 -4.65 1.44
C ALA A 294 -1.86 -4.51 2.51
N HIS A 295 -1.97 -3.47 3.32
CA HIS A 295 -1.06 -3.23 4.43
C HIS A 295 -1.66 -3.79 5.71
N CYS A 296 -0.81 -4.35 6.56
CA CYS A 296 -1.21 -4.76 7.89
C CYS A 296 -1.29 -3.53 8.79
N GLY A 297 -2.50 -3.19 9.26
CA GLY A 297 -2.71 -2.09 10.19
C GLY A 297 -2.63 -2.50 11.65
N TYR A 298 -2.90 -3.77 11.94
CA TYR A 298 -2.91 -4.30 13.30
C TYR A 298 -2.87 -5.83 13.29
N ILE A 299 -2.14 -6.38 14.27
CA ILE A 299 -2.21 -7.78 14.67
C ILE A 299 -2.33 -7.79 16.19
N ASP A 300 -3.28 -8.53 16.74
CA ASP A 300 -3.42 -8.69 18.18
C ASP A 300 -2.27 -9.50 18.80
N ALA A 301 -2.07 -9.34 20.11
CA ALA A 301 -0.99 -10.02 20.82
C ALA A 301 -1.07 -11.55 20.73
N ASP A 302 -2.29 -12.10 20.68
CA ASP A 302 -2.56 -13.53 20.59
C ASP A 302 -2.52 -14.08 19.16
N ARG A 303 -2.44 -13.19 18.16
CA ARG A 303 -2.41 -13.50 16.71
C ARG A 303 -3.70 -14.17 16.23
N ASP A 304 -4.81 -13.95 16.91
CA ASP A 304 -6.15 -14.40 16.52
C ASP A 304 -6.77 -13.44 15.47
N CYS A 305 -6.40 -12.17 15.49
CA CYS A 305 -6.98 -11.12 14.64
C CYS A 305 -5.92 -10.31 13.90
N GLN A 306 -6.09 -10.18 12.59
CA GLN A 306 -5.32 -9.27 11.73
C GLN A 306 -6.28 -8.34 10.99
N TYR A 307 -5.99 -7.04 11.04
CA TYR A 307 -6.67 -6.05 10.21
C TYR A 307 -5.75 -5.58 9.09
N SER A 308 -6.27 -5.63 7.88
CA SER A 308 -5.60 -5.08 6.70
C SER A 308 -6.40 -3.93 6.12
N PHE A 309 -5.72 -3.06 5.40
CA PHE A 309 -6.34 -1.95 4.70
C PHE A 309 -5.47 -1.51 3.51
N TYR A 310 -6.06 -0.73 2.61
CA TYR A 310 -5.34 -0.09 1.53
C TYR A 310 -5.15 1.39 1.88
N PRO A 311 -3.94 1.82 2.29
CA PRO A 311 -3.65 3.23 2.47
C PRO A 311 -3.65 3.95 1.12
N SER A 312 -3.71 5.27 1.15
CA SER A 312 -3.79 6.12 -0.03
C SER A 312 -2.48 6.03 -0.80
N GLN A 313 -2.54 5.38 -1.96
CA GLN A 313 -1.38 5.12 -2.78
C GLN A 313 -1.71 5.37 -4.24
N PRO A 314 -1.37 6.55 -4.79
CA PRO A 314 -1.82 6.97 -6.10
C PRO A 314 -1.53 5.98 -7.23
N ILE A 315 -0.40 5.27 -7.17
CA ILE A 315 -0.02 4.26 -8.17
C ILE A 315 -0.92 3.02 -8.13
N TYR A 316 -1.31 2.53 -6.95
CA TYR A 316 -2.27 1.42 -6.85
C TYR A 316 -3.66 1.83 -7.32
N ALA A 317 -4.11 3.04 -6.92
CA ALA A 317 -5.36 3.61 -7.41
C ALA A 317 -5.37 3.75 -8.95
N LEU A 318 -4.30 4.28 -9.54
CA LEU A 318 -4.12 4.41 -10.99
C LEU A 318 -4.21 3.04 -11.69
N ALA A 319 -3.48 2.05 -11.18
CA ALA A 319 -3.44 0.71 -11.75
C ALA A 319 -4.82 0.04 -11.72
N ALA A 320 -5.50 0.09 -10.57
CA ALA A 320 -6.83 -0.50 -10.40
C ALA A 320 -7.89 0.22 -11.23
N ASN A 321 -7.94 1.56 -11.20
CA ASN A 321 -8.89 2.33 -12.01
C ASN A 321 -8.72 2.09 -13.50
N ASN A 322 -7.48 2.10 -14.01
CA ASN A 322 -7.25 1.85 -15.43
C ASN A 322 -7.73 0.47 -15.86
N TYR A 323 -7.56 -0.53 -15.01
CA TYR A 323 -8.02 -1.89 -15.28
C TYR A 323 -9.54 -1.99 -15.23
N LEU A 324 -10.18 -1.47 -14.17
CA LEU A 324 -11.64 -1.49 -14.00
C LEU A 324 -12.36 -0.70 -15.11
N GLN A 325 -11.81 0.44 -15.52
CA GLN A 325 -12.41 1.27 -16.57
C GLN A 325 -12.38 0.59 -17.94
N LYS A 326 -11.33 -0.18 -18.24
CA LYS A 326 -11.19 -0.90 -19.52
C LYS A 326 -11.97 -2.21 -19.57
N ASN A 327 -12.40 -2.73 -18.42
CA ASN A 327 -13.04 -4.05 -18.28
C ASN A 327 -14.29 -3.89 -17.42
N GLU A 328 -15.38 -3.43 -18.03
CA GLU A 328 -16.66 -3.18 -17.34
C GLU A 328 -17.25 -4.44 -16.72
N ASP A 329 -17.10 -5.59 -17.38
CA ASP A 329 -17.46 -6.92 -16.87
C ASP A 329 -16.75 -7.25 -15.56
N VAL A 330 -15.46 -6.90 -15.46
CA VAL A 330 -14.68 -7.05 -14.23
C VAL A 330 -15.19 -6.11 -13.14
N LEU A 331 -15.51 -4.86 -13.46
CA LEU A 331 -16.09 -3.92 -12.49
C LEU A 331 -17.41 -4.45 -11.93
N ILE A 332 -18.32 -4.91 -12.79
CA ILE A 332 -19.59 -5.53 -12.38
C ILE A 332 -19.34 -6.75 -11.48
N SER A 333 -18.40 -7.62 -11.86
CA SER A 333 -18.01 -8.79 -11.05
C SER A 333 -17.46 -8.38 -9.68
N CYS A 334 -16.67 -7.32 -9.60
CA CYS A 334 -16.16 -6.77 -8.34
C CYS A 334 -17.29 -6.22 -7.47
N ILE A 335 -18.26 -5.50 -8.05
CA ILE A 335 -19.43 -4.96 -7.34
C ILE A 335 -20.31 -6.09 -6.81
N ASN A 336 -20.59 -7.12 -7.61
CA ASN A 336 -21.36 -8.29 -7.19
C ASN A 336 -20.68 -9.02 -6.03
N THR A 337 -19.35 -9.19 -6.13
CA THR A 337 -18.54 -9.81 -5.09
C THR A 337 -18.57 -8.99 -3.80
N LEU A 338 -18.41 -7.67 -3.89
CA LEU A 338 -18.50 -6.77 -2.74
C LEU A 338 -19.89 -6.82 -2.10
N THR A 339 -20.95 -6.84 -2.92
CA THR A 339 -22.33 -6.95 -2.46
C THR A 339 -22.55 -8.24 -1.67
N ALA A 340 -22.04 -9.38 -2.15
CA ALA A 340 -22.11 -10.65 -1.43
C ALA A 340 -21.37 -10.59 -0.08
N ILE A 341 -20.18 -9.98 -0.04
CA ILE A 341 -19.39 -9.81 1.18
C ILE A 341 -20.13 -8.92 2.20
N LEU A 342 -20.67 -7.79 1.76
CA LEU A 342 -21.38 -6.84 2.62
C LEU A 342 -22.69 -7.43 3.15
N SER A 343 -23.38 -8.26 2.35
CA SER A 343 -24.62 -8.95 2.74
C SER A 343 -24.40 -10.03 3.80
N GLN A 344 -23.20 -10.60 3.88
CA GLN A 344 -22.82 -11.58 4.90
C GLN A 344 -22.32 -10.92 6.19
N GLY A 345 -21.83 -9.68 6.11
CA GLY A 345 -21.39 -8.91 7.28
C GLY A 345 -22.57 -8.20 7.97
N GLN A 346 -22.42 -7.87 9.25
CA GLN A 346 -23.33 -6.95 9.96
C GLN A 346 -23.10 -5.49 9.54
N THR A 347 -23.01 -5.21 8.24
CA THR A 347 -22.81 -3.84 7.74
C THR A 347 -24.14 -3.12 7.71
N GLY A 348 -24.22 -1.94 8.32
CA GLY A 348 -25.44 -1.13 8.29
C GLY A 348 -25.79 -0.69 6.86
N THR A 349 -27.07 -0.60 6.53
CA THR A 349 -27.56 -0.16 5.21
C THR A 349 -27.06 1.24 4.81
N GLY A 350 -26.79 2.11 5.80
CA GLY A 350 -26.18 3.42 5.59
C GLY A 350 -24.74 3.34 5.06
N ASP A 351 -23.93 2.39 5.53
CA ASP A 351 -22.55 2.24 5.08
C ASP A 351 -22.45 1.67 3.67
N VAL A 352 -23.38 0.77 3.30
CA VAL A 352 -23.52 0.25 1.93
C VAL A 352 -23.82 1.38 0.94
N GLY A 353 -24.74 2.29 1.30
CA GLY A 353 -25.03 3.47 0.47
C GLY A 353 -23.79 4.34 0.23
N LYS A 354 -22.98 4.57 1.27
CA LYS A 354 -21.73 5.35 1.14
C LYS A 354 -20.71 4.66 0.24
N ILE A 355 -20.60 3.34 0.28
CA ILE A 355 -19.77 2.56 -0.65
C ILE A 355 -20.27 2.73 -2.08
N ALA A 356 -21.58 2.57 -2.31
CA ALA A 356 -22.17 2.72 -3.65
C ALA A 356 -21.93 4.13 -4.22
N SER A 357 -22.13 5.18 -3.42
CA SER A 357 -21.82 6.57 -3.81
C SER A 357 -20.36 6.73 -4.27
N ARG A 358 -19.39 6.17 -3.54
CA ARG A 358 -17.96 6.24 -3.93
C ARG A 358 -17.69 5.55 -5.27
N ILE A 359 -18.34 4.42 -5.55
CA ILE A 359 -18.21 3.72 -6.84
C ILE A 359 -18.71 4.63 -7.97
N ILE A 360 -19.90 5.21 -7.81
CA ILE A 360 -20.52 6.05 -8.84
C ILE A 360 -19.70 7.31 -9.10
N LEU A 361 -19.31 8.02 -8.04
CA LEU A 361 -18.46 9.22 -8.15
C LEU A 361 -17.14 8.89 -8.85
N LEU A 362 -16.51 7.77 -8.51
CA LEU A 362 -15.26 7.33 -9.13
C LEU A 362 -15.44 6.97 -10.61
N CYS A 363 -16.53 6.27 -10.95
CA CYS A 363 -16.88 5.96 -12.34
C CYS A 363 -17.09 7.24 -13.15
N ALA A 364 -17.83 8.22 -12.63
CA ALA A 364 -18.04 9.51 -13.28
C ALA A 364 -16.71 10.24 -13.51
N MET A 365 -15.86 10.35 -12.48
CA MET A 365 -14.56 11.02 -12.59
C MET A 365 -13.64 10.36 -13.63
N ASN A 366 -13.56 9.02 -13.62
CA ASN A 366 -12.74 8.28 -14.59
C ASN A 366 -13.28 8.44 -16.02
N LYS A 367 -14.61 8.40 -16.20
CA LYS A 367 -15.26 8.60 -17.50
C LYS A 367 -15.02 10.01 -18.03
N THR A 368 -15.20 11.04 -17.20
CA THR A 368 -14.93 12.44 -17.59
C THR A 368 -13.47 12.63 -18.01
N ALA A 369 -12.53 12.10 -17.22
CA ALA A 369 -11.11 12.22 -17.53
C ALA A 369 -10.74 11.57 -18.88
N ASP A 370 -11.32 10.41 -19.20
CA ASP A 370 -11.10 9.72 -20.47
C ASP A 370 -11.73 10.45 -21.66
N ASP A 371 -12.95 10.95 -21.52
CA ASP A 371 -13.63 11.76 -22.55
C ASP A 371 -12.84 13.03 -22.86
N MET A 372 -12.27 13.68 -21.83
CA MET A 372 -11.37 14.82 -22.03
C MET A 372 -10.07 14.44 -22.74
N LYS A 373 -9.48 13.28 -22.40
CA LYS A 373 -8.26 12.78 -23.05
C LYS A 373 -8.49 12.44 -24.52
N THR A 374 -9.64 11.84 -24.85
CA THR A 374 -10.00 11.52 -26.24
C THR A 374 -10.35 12.75 -27.06
N ALA A 375 -10.95 13.79 -26.45
CA ALA A 375 -11.23 15.07 -27.10
C ALA A 375 -9.95 15.82 -27.52
N LYS A 376 -8.87 15.75 -26.72
CA LYS A 376 -7.58 16.42 -26.97
C LYS A 376 -6.73 15.78 -28.08
N LYS A 377 -7.05 14.58 -28.55
CA LYS A 377 -6.28 13.91 -29.62
C LYS A 377 -6.52 14.64 -30.97
N PRO A 378 -5.46 14.96 -31.74
CA PRO A 378 -5.59 15.61 -33.05
C PRO A 378 -6.54 14.83 -33.97
N ALA A 379 -7.29 15.54 -34.83
CA ALA A 379 -8.23 14.93 -35.78
C ALA A 379 -7.57 13.87 -36.68
N ASP A 380 -6.29 14.05 -37.03
CA ASP A 380 -5.52 13.14 -37.87
C ASP A 380 -5.27 11.77 -37.21
N MET A 381 -5.16 11.73 -35.87
CA MET A 381 -5.05 10.47 -35.10
C MET A 381 -6.40 9.74 -34.97
N LYS A 382 -7.52 10.47 -35.06
CA LYS A 382 -8.87 9.86 -35.08
C LYS A 382 -9.14 9.15 -36.41
N ILE A 383 -8.57 9.65 -37.52
CA ILE A 383 -8.65 9.02 -38.85
C ILE A 383 -7.76 7.77 -38.91
N ALA A 384 -6.56 7.79 -38.34
CA ALA A 384 -5.66 6.63 -38.29
C ALA A 384 -6.18 5.45 -37.45
N LYS A 385 -7.13 5.65 -36.52
CA LYS A 385 -7.86 4.54 -35.87
C LYS A 385 -8.88 3.87 -36.82
N LYS A 386 -9.33 4.57 -37.87
CA LYS A 386 -10.30 4.08 -38.87
C LYS A 386 -9.63 3.41 -40.06
N THR A 387 -8.39 3.78 -40.40
CA THR A 387 -7.55 3.13 -41.41
C THR A 387 -6.36 2.47 -40.72
N MET A 388 -6.31 1.13 -40.69
CA MET A 388 -5.25 0.30 -40.08
C MET A 388 -3.86 0.46 -40.76
N VAL A 389 -3.33 1.67 -40.91
CA VAL A 389 -2.11 1.92 -41.69
C VAL A 389 -0.95 2.46 -40.84
N ASN A 390 -1.19 2.91 -39.60
CA ASN A 390 -0.10 3.29 -38.68
C ASN A 390 -0.29 2.66 -37.30
N PRO A 391 0.77 2.15 -36.64
CA PRO A 391 0.67 1.69 -35.26
C PRO A 391 0.32 2.89 -34.39
N VAL A 392 -0.91 2.89 -33.85
CA VAL A 392 -1.34 3.85 -32.83
C VAL A 392 -0.36 3.70 -31.66
N PRO A 393 0.32 4.78 -31.21
CA PRO A 393 1.22 4.67 -30.06
C PRO A 393 0.43 4.12 -28.87
N PRO A 394 1.01 3.18 -28.10
CA PRO A 394 0.32 2.51 -27.01
C PRO A 394 -0.21 3.53 -26.01
N GLU A 395 -1.48 3.42 -25.63
CA GLU A 395 -2.06 4.29 -24.60
C GLU A 395 -1.39 4.00 -23.26
N HIS A 396 -0.44 4.85 -22.88
CA HIS A 396 0.23 4.78 -21.58
C HIS A 396 -0.76 5.08 -20.44
N LYS A 397 -0.68 4.29 -19.36
CA LYS A 397 -1.35 4.56 -18.09
C LYS A 397 -0.71 5.82 -17.49
N SER A 398 -1.52 6.85 -17.32
CA SER A 398 -1.11 8.14 -16.76
C SER A 398 -2.05 8.50 -15.62
N PHE A 399 -1.56 9.25 -14.64
CA PHE A 399 -2.43 9.88 -13.67
C PHE A 399 -3.51 10.73 -14.37
N PRO A 400 -4.73 10.84 -13.80
CA PRO A 400 -5.77 11.64 -14.41
C PRO A 400 -5.36 13.11 -14.45
N GLU A 401 -5.80 13.81 -15.49
CA GLU A 401 -5.66 15.25 -15.54
C GLU A 401 -6.74 15.93 -14.68
N PRO A 402 -6.56 17.20 -14.28
CA PRO A 402 -7.60 17.96 -13.61
C PRO A 402 -8.85 18.07 -14.47
N VAL A 403 -10.00 17.83 -13.84
CA VAL A 403 -11.31 17.82 -14.48
C VAL A 403 -12.08 19.08 -14.08
N PRO A 404 -12.59 19.88 -15.03
CA PRO A 404 -13.51 20.97 -14.73
C PRO A 404 -14.75 20.44 -14.00
N VAL A 405 -15.19 21.15 -12.96
CA VAL A 405 -16.37 20.79 -12.18
C VAL A 405 -17.56 20.57 -13.10
N THR A 406 -17.81 21.47 -14.05
CA THR A 406 -18.87 21.34 -15.05
C THR A 406 -18.88 20.00 -15.78
N LYS A 407 -17.74 19.59 -16.33
CA LYS A 407 -17.60 18.32 -17.09
C LYS A 407 -17.84 17.10 -16.22
N PHE A 408 -17.37 17.14 -14.97
CA PHE A 408 -17.63 16.07 -14.01
C PHE A 408 -19.13 15.94 -13.72
N LEU A 409 -19.82 17.06 -13.53
CA LEU A 409 -21.25 17.07 -13.24
C LEU A 409 -22.10 16.66 -14.44
N GLU A 410 -21.74 17.11 -15.65
CA GLU A 410 -22.40 16.64 -16.88
C GLU A 410 -22.29 15.11 -17.01
N THR A 411 -21.14 14.54 -16.67
CA THR A 411 -20.94 13.08 -16.70
C THR A 411 -21.69 12.37 -15.59
N LEU A 412 -21.71 12.94 -14.38
CA LEU A 412 -22.35 12.35 -13.21
C LEU A 412 -23.87 12.30 -13.33
N ILE A 413 -24.47 13.34 -13.91
CA ILE A 413 -25.93 13.50 -14.01
C ILE A 413 -26.47 13.08 -15.37
N GLY A 414 -25.68 13.24 -16.43
CA GLY A 414 -26.12 13.05 -17.81
C GLY A 414 -26.89 14.25 -18.38
N LEU A 415 -26.76 15.44 -17.79
CA LEU A 415 -27.36 16.70 -18.26
C LEU A 415 -26.29 17.69 -18.73
N LEU A 416 -26.64 18.61 -19.63
CA LEU A 416 -25.74 19.68 -20.06
C LEU A 416 -25.59 20.76 -18.98
N ALA A 417 -24.50 21.53 -19.01
CA ALA A 417 -24.18 22.51 -17.98
C ALA A 417 -25.25 23.58 -17.74
N ASP A 418 -25.97 23.99 -18.78
CA ASP A 418 -27.08 24.94 -18.72
C ASP A 418 -28.36 24.34 -18.14
N GLU A 419 -28.51 23.02 -18.23
CA GLU A 419 -29.63 22.24 -17.69
C GLU A 419 -29.40 21.74 -16.26
N LEU A 420 -28.18 21.89 -15.72
CA LEU A 420 -27.85 21.45 -14.37
C LEU A 420 -28.67 22.20 -13.32
N PRO A 421 -29.42 21.49 -12.45
CA PRO A 421 -30.34 22.13 -11.50
C PRO A 421 -29.60 22.63 -10.25
N LEU A 422 -28.74 23.65 -10.35
CA LEU A 422 -27.87 24.13 -9.26
C LEU A 422 -28.55 24.93 -8.12
N GLY A 423 -29.83 24.66 -7.85
CA GLY A 423 -30.56 25.36 -6.78
C GLY A 423 -30.61 26.89 -6.96
N SER A 424 -30.60 27.61 -5.85
CA SER A 424 -30.74 29.08 -5.79
C SER A 424 -29.40 29.82 -5.81
N ILE A 425 -28.36 29.24 -6.41
CA ILE A 425 -27.05 29.88 -6.53
C ILE A 425 -27.13 31.18 -7.34
N ASN A 426 -26.43 32.22 -6.89
CA ASN A 426 -26.29 33.46 -7.64
C ASN A 426 -25.51 33.21 -8.96
N ASP A 427 -25.90 33.86 -10.06
CA ASP A 427 -25.27 33.73 -11.37
C ASP A 427 -23.75 34.00 -11.37
N ASP A 428 -23.27 34.97 -10.58
CA ASP A 428 -21.84 35.28 -10.43
C ASP A 428 -21.09 34.12 -9.75
N LEU A 429 -21.70 33.53 -8.73
CA LEU A 429 -21.14 32.38 -8.00
C LEU A 429 -21.17 31.11 -8.84
N LYS A 430 -22.26 30.90 -9.60
CA LYS A 430 -22.38 29.83 -10.61
C LYS A 430 -21.28 29.94 -11.64
N THR A 431 -21.11 31.13 -12.22
CA THR A 431 -20.06 31.41 -13.22
C THR A 431 -18.67 31.20 -12.61
N LYS A 432 -18.43 31.68 -11.37
CA LYS A 432 -17.17 31.45 -10.64
C LYS A 432 -16.89 29.95 -10.46
N LEU A 433 -17.87 29.15 -10.06
CA LEU A 433 -17.70 27.70 -9.88
C LEU A 433 -17.48 26.98 -11.22
N PHE A 434 -18.25 27.34 -12.25
CA PHE A 434 -18.23 26.63 -13.53
C PHE A 434 -17.01 26.96 -14.39
N ASP A 435 -16.58 28.22 -14.40
CA ASP A 435 -15.45 28.66 -15.21
C ASP A 435 -14.09 28.36 -14.55
N LYS A 436 -14.05 28.34 -13.21
CA LYS A 436 -12.79 28.23 -12.45
C LYS A 436 -12.66 26.92 -11.69
N GLY A 437 -13.76 26.26 -11.35
CA GLY A 437 -13.77 25.06 -10.53
C GLY A 437 -13.13 23.87 -11.25
N VAL A 438 -12.13 23.28 -10.61
CA VAL A 438 -11.47 22.06 -11.08
C VAL A 438 -11.28 21.07 -9.93
N MET A 439 -11.42 19.78 -10.26
CA MET A 439 -11.23 18.65 -9.36
C MET A 439 -10.00 17.85 -9.79
N PHE A 440 -9.25 17.32 -8.83
CA PHE A 440 -8.13 16.42 -9.10
C PHE A 440 -8.05 15.34 -8.02
N TRP A 441 -8.55 14.16 -8.35
CA TRP A 441 -8.50 12.98 -7.50
C TRP A 441 -8.69 11.70 -8.31
N ASN A 442 -8.23 10.56 -7.77
CA ASN A 442 -8.41 9.25 -8.39
C ASN A 442 -8.81 8.15 -7.40
N HIS A 443 -8.94 8.45 -6.12
CA HIS A 443 -9.38 7.48 -5.12
C HIS A 443 -9.93 8.16 -3.87
N PHE A 444 -10.59 7.37 -3.02
CA PHE A 444 -11.13 7.76 -1.73
C PHE A 444 -10.29 7.25 -0.58
N MET A 445 -10.33 7.99 0.53
CA MET A 445 -9.75 7.59 1.80
C MET A 445 -10.65 8.03 2.95
N HIS A 446 -10.65 7.26 4.03
CA HIS A 446 -11.34 7.63 5.25
C HIS A 446 -10.60 8.75 5.98
N CYS A 447 -11.30 9.83 6.29
CA CYS A 447 -10.81 10.93 7.11
C CYS A 447 -11.26 10.72 8.56
N SER A 448 -10.31 10.62 9.48
CA SER A 448 -10.59 10.45 10.92
C SER A 448 -10.93 11.76 11.62
N HIS A 449 -10.54 12.90 11.04
CA HIS A 449 -10.81 14.23 11.55
C HIS A 449 -11.87 14.95 10.71
N ARG A 450 -12.26 16.13 11.16
CA ARG A 450 -13.13 17.01 10.38
C ARG A 450 -12.32 17.65 9.24
N PRO A 451 -12.85 17.74 8.00
CA PRO A 451 -12.16 18.46 6.93
C PRO A 451 -12.07 19.97 7.20
N THR A 452 -10.94 20.55 6.79
CA THR A 452 -10.63 21.99 6.74
C THR A 452 -10.15 22.37 5.35
N SER A 453 -10.17 23.67 4.98
CA SER A 453 -9.60 24.15 3.71
C SER A 453 -8.15 23.68 3.48
N GLU A 454 -7.32 23.70 4.53
CA GLU A 454 -5.94 23.18 4.50
C GLU A 454 -5.91 21.68 4.15
N SER A 455 -6.67 20.84 4.86
CA SER A 455 -6.70 19.40 4.59
C SER A 455 -7.26 19.08 3.19
N LEU A 456 -8.16 19.91 2.67
CA LEU A 456 -8.69 19.76 1.32
C LEU A 456 -7.62 20.10 0.27
N LEU A 457 -6.77 21.10 0.53
CA LEU A 457 -5.61 21.38 -0.31
C LEU A 457 -4.61 20.22 -0.30
N GLU A 458 -4.36 19.62 0.87
CA GLU A 458 -3.55 18.39 0.99
C GLU A 458 -4.14 17.22 0.21
N CYS A 459 -5.47 17.06 0.22
CA CYS A 459 -6.16 16.06 -0.60
C CYS A 459 -5.88 16.28 -2.09
N MET A 460 -5.90 17.53 -2.56
CA MET A 460 -5.51 17.87 -3.93
C MET A 460 -4.01 17.61 -4.18
N HIS A 461 -3.12 17.87 -3.21
CA HIS A 461 -1.71 17.48 -3.28
C HIS A 461 -1.50 15.97 -3.36
N ARG A 462 -2.46 15.15 -2.93
CA ARG A 462 -2.36 13.68 -3.02
C ARG A 462 -3.14 13.09 -4.19
N GLY A 463 -4.10 13.83 -4.74
CA GLY A 463 -5.05 13.32 -5.73
C GLY A 463 -6.13 12.46 -5.06
N LEU A 464 -6.68 12.93 -3.94
CA LEU A 464 -7.54 12.18 -3.04
C LEU A 464 -8.91 12.85 -2.85
N ALA A 465 -9.96 12.04 -2.73
CA ALA A 465 -11.28 12.42 -2.23
C ALA A 465 -11.53 11.83 -0.83
N LEU A 466 -12.39 12.47 -0.03
CA LEU A 466 -12.59 12.09 1.37
C LEU A 466 -13.93 11.38 1.60
N GLN A 467 -13.86 10.28 2.33
CA GLN A 467 -14.98 9.73 3.09
C GLN A 467 -14.87 10.26 4.52
N CYS A 468 -15.85 11.04 4.96
CA CYS A 468 -15.85 11.61 6.30
C CYS A 468 -16.01 10.55 7.39
N ARG A 469 -15.59 10.91 8.60
CA ARG A 469 -15.80 10.14 9.82
C ARG A 469 -17.29 9.85 10.08
N PRO A 470 -17.61 8.80 10.84
CA PRO A 470 -18.98 8.56 11.28
C PRO A 470 -19.56 9.78 12.00
N ASN A 471 -20.86 10.05 11.78
CA ASN A 471 -21.60 11.16 12.36
C ASN A 471 -21.06 12.56 12.03
N GLN A 472 -20.27 12.70 10.97
CA GLN A 472 -19.96 14.01 10.39
C GLN A 472 -21.27 14.71 10.01
N GLU A 473 -21.40 15.96 10.43
CA GLU A 473 -22.55 16.79 10.15
C GLU A 473 -22.61 17.14 8.65
N ALA A 474 -23.84 17.17 8.11
CA ALA A 474 -24.20 17.51 6.73
C ALA A 474 -23.68 16.58 5.61
N PHE A 475 -22.42 16.17 5.62
CA PHE A 475 -21.79 15.46 4.50
C PHE A 475 -21.14 14.14 4.91
N ASP A 476 -21.36 13.11 4.10
CA ASP A 476 -20.69 11.81 4.22
C ASP A 476 -19.37 11.79 3.44
N GLN A 477 -19.29 12.51 2.32
CA GLN A 477 -18.10 12.56 1.45
C GLN A 477 -17.82 14.00 1.05
N VAL A 478 -16.54 14.30 0.80
CA VAL A 478 -16.10 15.64 0.38
C VAL A 478 -15.08 15.50 -0.75
N LEU A 479 -15.35 16.18 -1.86
CA LEU A 479 -14.46 16.27 -3.01
C LEU A 479 -13.85 17.67 -3.05
N THR A 480 -12.53 17.78 -3.06
CA THR A 480 -11.88 19.10 -3.16
C THR A 480 -12.14 19.71 -4.54
N VAL A 481 -12.56 20.97 -4.53
CA VAL A 481 -12.66 21.83 -5.71
C VAL A 481 -11.68 22.99 -5.54
N TYR A 482 -10.88 23.27 -6.55
CA TYR A 482 -10.03 24.47 -6.56
C TYR A 482 -10.55 25.46 -7.60
N LEU A 483 -10.66 26.72 -7.21
CA LEU A 483 -11.10 27.82 -8.07
C LEU A 483 -9.89 28.42 -8.80
N LYS A 484 -9.54 27.83 -9.94
CA LYS A 484 -8.36 28.19 -10.73
C LYS A 484 -8.51 29.57 -11.37
N GLN A 485 -7.69 30.52 -10.93
CA GLN A 485 -7.62 31.85 -11.53
C GLN A 485 -6.66 31.83 -12.74
N LYS A 486 -7.13 32.26 -13.92
CA LYS A 486 -6.31 32.26 -15.16
C LYS A 486 -5.01 33.07 -15.03
N SER A 487 -5.02 34.12 -14.22
CA SER A 487 -3.88 35.03 -14.00
C SER A 487 -2.88 34.58 -12.92
N LYS A 488 -3.24 33.60 -12.07
CA LYS A 488 -2.39 33.15 -10.97
C LYS A 488 -1.93 31.72 -11.18
N ALA A 489 -0.62 31.53 -11.31
CA ALA A 489 -0.02 30.20 -11.41
C ALA A 489 0.15 29.50 -10.05
N GLU A 490 0.21 30.29 -8.97
CA GLU A 490 0.44 29.79 -7.62
C GLU A 490 -0.81 29.20 -6.98
N LEU A 491 -0.61 28.19 -6.14
CA LEU A 491 -1.63 27.58 -5.32
C LEU A 491 -1.82 28.38 -4.04
N ASP A 492 -3.07 28.67 -3.71
CA ASP A 492 -3.46 29.38 -2.51
C ASP A 492 -4.70 28.70 -1.91
N GLU A 493 -4.63 28.41 -0.62
CA GLU A 493 -5.72 27.85 0.17
C GLU A 493 -7.01 28.69 0.08
N ALA A 494 -6.90 30.01 -0.11
CA ALA A 494 -8.06 30.89 -0.29
C ALA A 494 -8.88 30.57 -1.56
N ASN A 495 -8.34 29.80 -2.52
CA ASN A 495 -9.06 29.35 -3.71
C ASN A 495 -9.64 27.94 -3.55
N VAL A 496 -9.49 27.31 -2.38
CA VAL A 496 -10.06 25.99 -2.11
C VAL A 496 -11.54 26.15 -1.75
N THR A 497 -12.34 25.25 -2.32
CA THR A 497 -13.74 24.99 -1.97
C THR A 497 -14.00 23.48 -2.09
N PHE A 498 -15.25 23.04 -2.00
CA PHE A 498 -15.57 21.62 -2.04
C PHE A 498 -16.92 21.32 -2.67
N CYS A 499 -17.06 20.06 -3.06
CA CYS A 499 -18.33 19.40 -3.32
C CYS A 499 -18.61 18.40 -2.19
N GLY A 500 -19.62 18.66 -1.38
CA GLY A 500 -20.06 17.80 -0.28
C GLY A 500 -21.19 16.87 -0.75
N ILE A 501 -21.09 15.59 -0.42
CA ILE A 501 -22.10 14.60 -0.75
C ILE A 501 -22.72 14.06 0.53
N GLN A 502 -24.05 14.10 0.60
CA GLN A 502 -24.84 13.44 1.63
C GLN A 502 -25.50 12.21 1.04
N VAL A 503 -25.34 11.07 1.72
CA VAL A 503 -25.91 9.80 1.28
C VAL A 503 -27.06 9.44 2.21
N LYS A 504 -28.29 9.48 1.68
CA LYS A 504 -29.50 9.14 2.44
C LYS A 504 -30.26 8.03 1.74
N ASN A 505 -30.47 6.92 2.44
CA ASN A 505 -31.28 5.82 1.93
C ASN A 505 -32.77 6.08 2.24
N GLN A 506 -33.29 7.20 1.77
CA GLN A 506 -34.67 7.64 2.02
C GLN A 506 -35.65 6.99 1.02
N LYS A 507 -36.83 6.61 1.53
CA LYS A 507 -37.91 6.00 0.73
C LYS A 507 -38.75 7.02 -0.03
N ASP A 508 -38.75 8.28 0.41
CA ASP A 508 -39.41 9.41 -0.24
C ASP A 508 -38.61 10.71 -0.03
N ASP A 509 -38.86 11.72 -0.87
CA ASP A 509 -38.15 13.01 -0.85
C ASP A 509 -38.84 14.06 0.04
N SER A 510 -39.79 13.67 0.91
CA SER A 510 -40.59 14.62 1.69
C SER A 510 -39.76 15.48 2.65
N GLN A 511 -38.63 14.94 3.13
CA GLN A 511 -37.70 15.62 4.03
C GLN A 511 -36.51 16.28 3.30
N LEU A 512 -36.45 16.18 1.97
CA LEU A 512 -35.30 16.64 1.19
C LEU A 512 -35.08 18.15 1.34
N LYS A 513 -36.15 18.96 1.28
CA LYS A 513 -36.05 20.43 1.43
C LYS A 513 -35.46 20.85 2.79
N THR A 514 -35.82 20.15 3.86
CA THR A 514 -35.30 20.41 5.21
C THR A 514 -33.86 19.90 5.36
N ALA A 515 -33.51 18.77 4.73
CA ALA A 515 -32.14 18.27 4.71
C ALA A 515 -31.21 19.20 3.93
N GLN A 516 -31.66 19.71 2.78
CA GLN A 516 -30.95 20.65 1.91
C GLN A 516 -30.55 21.95 2.62
N GLN A 517 -31.42 22.51 3.47
CA GLN A 517 -31.10 23.71 4.27
C GLN A 517 -29.89 23.52 5.19
N ASN A 518 -29.60 22.28 5.57
CA ASN A 518 -28.50 21.91 6.47
C ASN A 518 -27.23 21.47 5.73
N MET A 519 -27.23 21.47 4.39
CA MET A 519 -26.08 21.08 3.57
C MET A 519 -25.21 22.30 3.24
N ASN A 520 -24.60 22.89 4.27
CA ASN A 520 -23.74 24.07 4.16
C ASN A 520 -22.45 23.92 5.00
N PRO A 521 -21.39 24.70 4.69
CA PRO A 521 -20.12 24.65 5.43
C PRO A 521 -20.28 24.90 6.93
N GLU A 522 -21.18 25.79 7.36
CA GLU A 522 -21.38 26.10 8.78
C GLU A 522 -21.93 24.89 9.55
N THR A 523 -22.94 24.23 9.00
CA THR A 523 -23.56 23.04 9.59
C THR A 523 -22.60 21.85 9.55
N ALA A 524 -21.87 21.70 8.44
CA ALA A 524 -20.78 20.73 8.31
C ALA A 524 -19.58 21.07 9.21
N ARG A 525 -19.53 22.28 9.77
CA ARG A 525 -18.41 22.89 10.50
C ARG A 525 -17.08 22.75 9.74
N ILE A 526 -17.13 22.81 8.41
CA ILE A 526 -15.95 22.80 7.55
C ILE A 526 -15.51 24.24 7.42
N ASN A 527 -14.44 24.59 8.12
CA ASN A 527 -13.90 25.96 8.09
C ASN A 527 -13.23 26.20 6.74
N MET A 528 -13.85 27.09 5.96
CA MET A 528 -13.32 27.61 4.72
C MET A 528 -12.50 28.86 5.00
N LYS A 529 -11.31 28.96 4.40
CA LYS A 529 -10.47 30.15 4.52
C LYS A 529 -11.14 31.40 3.95
N GLU A 530 -11.82 31.25 2.83
CA GLU A 530 -12.59 32.30 2.18
C GLU A 530 -14.07 31.93 2.26
N ALA A 531 -14.84 32.66 3.07
CA ALA A 531 -16.24 32.35 3.34
C ALA A 531 -17.13 32.57 2.10
N ASP A 532 -16.76 33.50 1.22
CA ASP A 532 -17.52 33.87 0.02
C ASP A 532 -17.22 32.95 -1.19
N ASN A 533 -16.47 31.87 -0.99
CA ASN A 533 -16.28 30.88 -2.06
C ASN A 533 -17.53 30.01 -2.24
N PRO A 534 -18.01 29.83 -3.48
CA PRO A 534 -19.13 28.93 -3.72
C PRO A 534 -18.72 27.49 -3.39
N TYR A 535 -19.60 26.74 -2.76
CA TYR A 535 -19.46 25.30 -2.54
C TYR A 535 -20.56 24.57 -3.30
N LEU A 536 -20.40 23.25 -3.43
CA LEU A 536 -21.40 22.40 -4.04
C LEU A 536 -21.91 21.37 -3.03
N ALA A 537 -23.22 21.10 -3.05
CA ALA A 537 -23.84 20.11 -2.19
C ALA A 537 -24.72 19.18 -3.02
N LEU A 538 -24.44 17.87 -2.91
CA LEU A 538 -25.16 16.81 -3.62
C LEU A 538 -25.82 15.87 -2.62
N SER A 539 -27.11 15.62 -2.77
CA SER A 539 -27.85 14.61 -2.02
C SER A 539 -28.16 13.41 -2.90
N SER A 540 -27.91 12.19 -2.40
CA SER A 540 -28.35 10.95 -3.03
C SER A 540 -29.56 10.39 -2.28
N THR A 541 -30.68 10.18 -2.98
CA THR A 541 -31.91 9.53 -2.45
C THR A 541 -32.16 8.16 -3.09
N GLY A 542 -33.08 7.36 -2.53
CA GLY A 542 -33.19 5.89 -2.68
C GLY A 542 -33.42 5.32 -4.10
N VAL A 543 -33.64 6.16 -5.11
CA VAL A 543 -33.44 5.84 -6.52
C VAL A 543 -32.27 6.69 -6.96
N LEU A 544 -31.08 6.09 -7.12
CA LEU A 544 -29.79 6.74 -7.38
C LEU A 544 -29.87 7.92 -8.37
N GLY A 545 -30.14 9.11 -7.83
CA GLY A 545 -30.16 10.39 -8.50
C GLY A 545 -29.58 11.43 -7.56
N PHE A 546 -28.71 12.29 -8.08
CA PHE A 546 -28.14 13.39 -7.31
C PHE A 546 -29.06 14.61 -7.44
N LEU A 547 -29.53 15.13 -6.31
CA LEU A 547 -30.31 16.37 -6.21
C LEU A 547 -29.46 17.47 -5.53
N TRP A 548 -29.70 18.71 -5.92
CA TRP A 548 -28.74 19.81 -5.85
C TRP A 548 -29.25 21.00 -5.01
N THR A 549 -28.32 21.79 -4.47
CA THR A 549 -28.55 23.13 -3.90
C THR A 549 -27.44 24.10 -4.26
#